data_AF-A0AA88SS63-F1
#
_entry.id   AF-A0AA88SS63-F1
#
_cell.length_a   1.000
_cell.length_b   1.000
_cell.length_c   1.000
_cell.angle_alpha   90.00
_cell.angle_beta   90.00
_cell.angle_gamma   90.00
#
_symmetry.space_group_name_H-M   'P 1'
#
loop_
_entity.id
_entity.type
_entity.pdbx_description
1 polymer ?
#
loop_
_entity_poly.entity_id
_entity_poly.type
_entity_poly.pdbx_seq_one_letter_code
_entity_poly.pdbx_strand_id
1 'polypeptide(L)'
;MDAECLDAGINMEQNQPDQNINVKTNDVYRVNENLPKRFNNPDCFKGYSKKRIHLLYQTTSQTYGSRKPTVHEMPTSFHGRQNRFSDHIMKSGMSRDSGINTWLEKSRITGPNAINIMHDRIIFHRLCHTAGNDQTDTNKI
;
A
#
# COMPACT_ATOMS: atom_id res chain seq x y z
N MET A 1 73.04 18.16 -2.74
CA MET A 1 72.34 16.90 -2.40
C MET A 1 70.90 17.24 -2.64
N ASP A 2 70.46 17.02 -3.87
CA ASP A 2 69.28 17.66 -4.42
C ASP A 2 68.21 16.58 -4.46
N ALA A 3 67.23 16.69 -3.56
CA ALA A 3 66.16 15.73 -3.42
C ALA A 3 65.13 15.98 -4.53
N GLU A 4 65.27 15.25 -5.64
CA GLU A 4 64.22 15.15 -6.64
C GLU A 4 63.05 14.34 -6.05
N CYS A 5 61.99 15.04 -5.67
CA CYS A 5 60.72 14.44 -5.30
C CYS A 5 60.03 13.91 -6.57
N LEU A 6 60.04 12.59 -6.74
CA LEU A 6 59.24 11.92 -7.76
C LEU A 6 57.75 12.05 -7.40
N ASP A 7 57.05 12.91 -8.13
CA ASP A 7 55.59 12.93 -8.24
C ASP A 7 55.12 11.60 -8.84
N ALA A 8 54.83 10.64 -7.96
CA ALA A 8 54.03 9.49 -8.32
C ALA A 8 52.60 9.98 -8.53
N GLY A 9 52.33 10.48 -9.73
CA GLY A 9 51.01 10.80 -10.21
C GLY A 9 50.10 9.61 -9.93
N ILE A 10 49.20 9.77 -8.97
CA ILE A 10 48.10 8.85 -8.73
C ILE A 10 47.32 8.88 -10.03
N ASN A 11 47.53 7.86 -10.86
CA ASN A 11 46.70 7.57 -12.01
C ASN A 11 45.27 7.44 -11.47
N MET A 12 44.52 8.54 -11.53
CA MET A 12 43.07 8.47 -11.53
C MET A 12 42.76 7.66 -12.77
N GLU A 13 42.54 6.36 -12.57
CA GLU A 13 41.90 5.49 -13.54
C GLU A 13 40.53 6.14 -13.80
N GLN A 14 40.54 7.03 -14.80
CA GLN A 14 39.34 7.58 -15.38
C GLN A 14 38.64 6.36 -15.96
N ASN A 15 37.70 5.83 -15.17
CA ASN A 15 36.67 4.95 -15.68
C ASN A 15 36.13 5.65 -16.92
N GLN A 16 36.46 5.06 -18.06
CA GLN A 16 35.98 5.46 -19.37
C GLN A 16 34.48 5.72 -19.24
N PRO A 17 33.94 6.85 -19.74
CA PRO A 17 32.50 7.00 -19.78
C PRO A 17 31.99 5.92 -20.73
N ASP A 18 31.47 4.83 -20.16
CA ASP A 18 30.82 3.76 -20.90
C ASP A 18 29.88 4.42 -21.91
N GLN A 19 30.15 4.13 -23.18
CA GLN A 19 29.38 4.58 -24.33
C GLN A 19 27.89 4.52 -23.95
N ASN A 20 27.24 5.68 -23.94
CA ASN A 20 25.89 5.92 -23.44
C ASN A 20 24.87 5.19 -24.32
N ILE A 21 24.84 3.88 -24.21
CA ILE A 21 23.72 3.05 -24.62
C ILE A 21 22.78 3.14 -23.42
N ASN A 22 21.63 3.76 -23.61
CA ASN A 22 20.54 3.73 -22.63
C ASN A 22 20.03 2.28 -22.56
N VAL A 23 20.76 1.42 -21.86
CA VAL A 23 20.43 0.00 -21.73
C VAL A 23 19.23 -0.12 -20.80
N LYS A 24 18.15 -0.72 -21.31
CA LYS A 24 16.97 -0.98 -20.51
C LYS A 24 17.10 -2.33 -19.82
N THR A 25 16.41 -2.48 -18.70
CA THR A 25 16.38 -3.74 -17.96
C THR A 25 15.82 -4.88 -18.81
N ASN A 26 14.82 -4.60 -19.66
CA ASN A 26 14.26 -5.59 -20.59
C ASN A 26 15.19 -5.99 -21.74
N ASP A 27 16.24 -5.21 -22.04
CA ASP A 27 17.21 -5.58 -23.09
C ASP A 27 18.16 -6.67 -22.58
N VAL A 28 18.40 -6.72 -21.27
CA VAL A 28 19.33 -7.65 -20.61
C VAL A 28 18.60 -8.83 -19.96
N TYR A 29 17.42 -8.58 -19.39
CA TYR A 29 16.65 -9.57 -18.63
C TYR A 29 15.24 -9.72 -19.17
N ARG A 30 14.64 -10.88 -18.91
CA ARG A 30 13.21 -11.09 -19.16
C ARG A 30 12.41 -10.38 -18.06
N VAL A 31 11.59 -9.43 -18.47
CA VAL A 31 10.81 -8.56 -17.57
C VAL A 31 9.31 -8.80 -17.77
N ASN A 32 8.52 -8.65 -16.70
CA ASN A 32 7.06 -8.69 -16.79
C ASN A 32 6.51 -7.46 -17.54
N GLU A 33 5.50 -7.64 -18.40
CA GLU A 33 4.85 -6.57 -19.18
C GLU A 33 4.31 -5.43 -18.29
N ASN A 34 3.88 -5.75 -17.07
CA ASN A 34 3.33 -4.79 -16.11
C ASN A 34 4.39 -4.08 -15.26
N LEU A 35 5.70 -4.23 -15.57
CA LEU A 35 6.75 -3.55 -14.82
C LEU A 35 6.66 -2.02 -15.02
N PRO A 36 6.64 -1.22 -13.93
CA PRO A 36 6.70 0.23 -14.04
C PRO A 36 7.89 0.69 -14.88
N LYS A 37 7.64 1.65 -15.79
CA LYS A 37 8.67 2.21 -16.71
C LYS A 37 9.93 2.69 -15.98
N ARG A 38 9.79 3.13 -14.72
CA ARG A 38 10.90 3.54 -13.87
C ARG A 38 11.93 2.42 -13.64
N PHE A 39 11.47 1.19 -13.40
CA PHE A 39 12.36 0.05 -13.18
C PHE A 39 12.94 -0.52 -14.48
N ASN A 40 12.29 -0.26 -15.61
CA ASN A 40 12.84 -0.64 -16.91
C ASN A 40 13.96 0.32 -17.39
N ASN A 41 13.98 1.56 -16.92
CA ASN A 41 14.94 2.58 -17.35
C ASN A 41 15.73 3.09 -16.13
N PRO A 42 16.87 2.50 -15.76
CA PRO A 42 17.61 2.87 -14.54
C PRO A 42 18.08 4.33 -14.53
N ASP A 43 18.27 4.95 -15.71
CA ASP A 43 18.68 6.36 -15.82
C ASP A 43 17.65 7.36 -15.28
N CYS A 44 16.39 6.94 -15.08
CA CYS A 44 15.39 7.82 -14.48
C CYS A 44 15.63 8.09 -12.98
N PHE A 45 16.49 7.29 -12.33
CA PHE A 45 16.89 7.47 -10.94
C PHE A 45 17.98 8.53 -10.82
N LYS A 46 17.58 9.75 -10.41
CA LYS A 46 18.47 10.89 -10.22
C LYS A 46 18.87 11.05 -8.75
N GLY A 47 19.96 11.80 -8.51
CA GLY A 47 20.44 12.13 -7.16
C GLY A 47 21.51 11.19 -6.61
N TYR A 48 21.81 10.11 -7.33
CA TYR A 48 22.94 9.24 -7.05
C TYR A 48 24.19 9.80 -7.71
N SER A 49 25.11 10.29 -6.91
CA SER A 49 26.41 10.78 -7.38
C SER A 49 27.34 10.92 -6.19
N LYS A 50 28.63 10.63 -6.39
CA LYS A 50 29.65 11.02 -5.43
C LYS A 50 29.74 12.55 -5.46
N LYS A 51 29.22 13.21 -4.41
CA LYS A 51 29.47 14.64 -4.22
C LYS A 51 30.98 14.86 -4.16
N ARG A 52 31.47 15.90 -4.83
CA ARG A 52 32.89 16.28 -4.77
C ARG A 52 33.16 16.84 -3.38
N ILE A 53 33.65 15.99 -2.50
CA ILE A 53 34.04 16.31 -1.13
C ILE A 53 35.55 16.07 -1.05
N HIS A 54 36.24 16.93 -0.31
CA HIS A 54 37.66 16.79 -0.06
C HIS A 54 37.95 15.44 0.62
N LEU A 55 38.94 14.70 0.13
CA LEU A 55 39.21 13.31 0.55
C LEU A 55 39.43 13.20 2.07
N LEU A 56 40.06 14.21 2.70
CA LEU A 56 40.28 14.26 4.16
C LEU A 56 38.98 14.33 4.98
N TYR A 57 37.89 14.84 4.40
CA TYR A 57 36.59 15.02 5.05
C TYR A 57 35.54 14.02 4.55
N GLN A 58 35.97 12.95 3.88
CA GLN A 58 35.07 11.89 3.44
C GLN A 58 34.66 11.02 4.63
N THR A 59 33.36 10.90 4.87
CA THR A 59 32.82 9.99 5.90
C THR A 59 32.33 8.70 5.28
N THR A 60 32.26 7.64 6.06
CA THR A 60 31.73 6.34 5.62
C THR A 60 30.27 6.42 5.20
N SER A 61 29.46 7.27 5.83
CA SER A 61 28.06 7.51 5.47
C SER A 61 27.89 8.09 4.06
N GLN A 62 28.91 8.76 3.51
CA GLN A 62 28.87 9.29 2.14
C GLN A 62 28.96 8.20 1.07
N THR A 63 29.29 6.96 1.44
CA THR A 63 29.26 5.83 0.50
C THR A 63 27.82 5.47 0.13
N TYR A 64 26.88 5.60 1.09
CA TYR A 64 25.46 5.38 0.84
C TYR A 64 24.91 6.41 -0.16
N GLY A 65 24.18 5.92 -1.17
CA GLY A 65 23.59 6.77 -2.22
C GLY A 65 24.58 7.38 -3.21
N SER A 66 25.89 7.10 -3.10
CA SER A 66 26.90 7.64 -4.02
C SER A 66 26.91 6.97 -5.40
N ARG A 67 26.48 5.70 -5.47
CA ARG A 67 26.46 4.87 -6.70
C ARG A 67 25.06 4.90 -7.31
N LYS A 68 24.99 5.12 -8.62
CA LYS A 68 23.74 5.06 -9.38
C LYS A 68 23.28 3.61 -9.53
N PRO A 69 21.96 3.36 -9.51
CA PRO A 69 21.47 2.02 -9.73
C PRO A 69 21.64 1.60 -11.20
N THR A 70 21.86 0.32 -11.42
CA THR A 70 22.14 -0.29 -12.73
C THR A 70 21.04 -1.28 -13.14
N VAL A 71 21.03 -1.73 -14.40
CA VAL A 71 20.08 -2.75 -14.90
C VAL A 71 20.12 -4.05 -14.11
N HIS A 72 21.25 -4.39 -13.49
CA HIS A 72 21.43 -5.60 -12.69
C HIS A 72 20.83 -5.50 -11.29
N GLU A 73 20.54 -4.28 -10.82
CA GLU A 73 19.90 -4.02 -9.53
C GLU A 73 18.40 -3.79 -9.66
N MET A 74 17.90 -3.57 -10.89
CA MET A 74 16.48 -3.33 -11.15
C MET A 74 15.66 -4.62 -11.02
N PRO A 75 14.46 -4.56 -10.40
CA PRO A 75 13.58 -5.72 -10.30
C PRO A 75 12.98 -6.10 -11.65
N THR A 76 12.81 -7.39 -11.90
CA THR A 76 12.16 -7.94 -13.12
C THR A 76 10.64 -7.98 -13.02
N SER A 77 10.08 -7.89 -11.81
CA SER A 77 8.64 -7.78 -11.55
C SER A 77 8.39 -6.89 -10.33
N PHE A 78 7.27 -6.17 -10.32
CA PHE A 78 6.87 -5.31 -9.22
C PHE A 78 5.39 -5.46 -8.90
N HIS A 79 5.09 -5.94 -7.70
CA HIS A 79 3.72 -6.19 -7.23
C HIS A 79 3.34 -5.15 -6.18
N GLY A 80 3.21 -3.89 -6.60
CA GLY A 80 2.77 -2.81 -5.73
C GLY A 80 1.30 -2.96 -5.33
N ARG A 81 0.98 -2.75 -4.04
CA ARG A 81 -0.40 -2.73 -3.58
C ARG A 81 -1.07 -1.42 -4.02
N GLN A 82 -2.20 -1.52 -4.71
CA GLN A 82 -3.02 -0.36 -5.07
C GLN A 82 -4.04 -0.11 -3.97
N ASN A 83 -4.01 1.06 -3.34
CA ASN A 83 -4.99 1.44 -2.31
C ASN A 83 -6.09 2.37 -2.85
N ARG A 84 -6.21 2.55 -4.18
CA ARG A 84 -7.13 3.52 -4.81
C ARG A 84 -8.58 3.41 -4.33
N PHE A 85 -9.05 2.19 -4.07
CA PHE A 85 -10.38 1.95 -3.52
C PHE A 85 -10.51 2.53 -2.10
N SER A 86 -9.57 2.20 -1.21
CA SER A 86 -9.63 2.61 0.20
C SER A 86 -9.11 4.02 0.46
N ASP A 87 -8.43 4.66 -0.49
CA ASP A 87 -7.80 5.98 -0.33
C ASP A 87 -8.81 7.06 0.07
N HIS A 88 -10.06 6.99 -0.42
CA HIS A 88 -11.09 7.94 -0.04
C HIS A 88 -11.59 7.73 1.40
N ILE A 89 -11.75 6.47 1.82
CA ILE A 89 -12.17 6.10 3.19
C ILE A 89 -11.06 6.44 4.20
N MET A 90 -9.80 6.23 3.82
CA MET A 90 -8.66 6.56 4.68
C MET A 90 -8.57 8.06 4.97
N LYS A 91 -9.03 8.91 4.03
CA LYS A 91 -9.12 10.36 4.22
C LYS A 91 -10.34 10.79 5.06
N SER A 92 -11.43 10.02 5.03
CA SER A 92 -12.67 10.37 5.78
C SER A 92 -12.55 10.18 7.29
N GLY A 93 -11.51 9.49 7.77
CA GLY A 93 -11.27 9.28 9.20
C GLY A 93 -12.17 8.20 9.80
N MET A 94 -12.34 8.25 11.12
CA MET A 94 -13.07 7.23 11.88
C MET A 94 -14.57 7.27 11.58
N SER A 95 -15.16 6.12 11.29
CA SER A 95 -16.62 5.99 11.12
C SER A 95 -17.35 6.50 12.36
N ARG A 96 -18.46 7.19 12.16
CA ARG A 96 -19.34 7.69 13.22
C ARG A 96 -20.74 7.16 12.99
N ASP A 97 -21.34 6.65 14.04
CA ASP A 97 -22.75 6.33 14.07
C ASP A 97 -23.50 7.46 14.79
N SER A 98 -24.46 8.07 14.10
CA SER A 98 -25.39 9.05 14.67
C SER A 98 -26.84 8.67 14.40
N GLY A 99 -27.10 7.41 14.04
CA GLY A 99 -28.45 6.90 13.84
C GLY A 99 -29.16 6.65 15.17
N ILE A 100 -30.47 6.85 15.20
CA ILE A 100 -31.32 6.40 16.31
C ILE A 100 -31.83 5.00 15.97
N ASN A 101 -31.89 4.10 16.95
CA ASN A 101 -32.49 2.79 16.79
C ASN A 101 -34.01 2.92 16.60
N THR A 102 -34.45 2.98 15.35
CA THR A 102 -35.86 3.07 14.95
C THR A 102 -36.37 1.76 14.34
N TRP A 103 -35.76 0.63 14.72
CA TRP A 103 -36.24 -0.66 14.26
C TRP A 103 -37.67 -0.87 14.74
N LEU A 104 -38.63 -0.76 13.80
CA LEU A 104 -40.03 -1.01 14.08
C LEU A 104 -40.20 -2.49 14.38
N GLU A 105 -40.79 -2.77 15.54
CA GLU A 105 -41.19 -4.11 15.93
C GLU A 105 -42.10 -4.70 14.84
N LYS A 106 -41.66 -5.79 14.20
CA LYS A 106 -42.42 -6.48 13.14
C LYS A 106 -43.44 -7.47 13.68
N SER A 107 -43.78 -7.38 14.97
CA SER A 107 -44.78 -8.29 15.53
C SER A 107 -46.11 -8.06 14.82
N ARG A 108 -46.94 -9.11 14.78
CA ARG A 108 -48.31 -9.01 14.26
C ARG A 108 -49.13 -7.95 15.02
N ILE A 109 -48.66 -7.55 16.18
CA ILE A 109 -49.36 -6.71 17.15
C ILE A 109 -48.99 -5.24 17.01
N THR A 110 -47.91 -4.86 16.31
CA THR A 110 -47.43 -3.45 16.24
C THR A 110 -47.60 -2.80 14.85
N GLY A 111 -48.27 -3.46 13.89
CA GLY A 111 -48.55 -2.92 12.55
C GLY A 111 -49.67 -1.88 12.48
N PRO A 112 -49.91 -1.20 11.34
CA PRO A 112 -50.95 -0.17 11.19
C PRO A 112 -52.40 -0.67 11.45
N ASN A 113 -52.64 -1.99 11.37
CA ASN A 113 -53.93 -2.62 11.71
C ASN A 113 -53.99 -3.12 13.17
N ALA A 114 -53.00 -2.77 14.00
CA ALA A 114 -52.84 -3.22 15.37
C ALA A 114 -53.85 -2.63 16.36
N ILE A 115 -54.37 -1.44 16.09
CA ILE A 115 -55.18 -0.70 17.08
C ILE A 115 -56.37 -1.56 17.52
N ASN A 116 -57.07 -2.19 16.59
CA ASN A 116 -58.18 -3.10 16.88
C ASN A 116 -57.73 -4.39 17.60
N ILE A 117 -56.51 -4.87 17.32
CA ILE A 117 -55.92 -6.07 17.93
C ILE A 117 -55.55 -5.81 19.40
N MET A 118 -55.10 -4.59 19.72
CA MET A 118 -54.79 -4.15 21.08
C MET A 118 -56.06 -3.97 21.93
N HIS A 119 -57.16 -3.57 21.32
CA HIS A 119 -58.44 -3.36 22.02
C HIS A 119 -59.19 -4.66 22.33
N ASP A 120 -58.96 -5.74 21.56
CA ASP A 120 -59.51 -7.07 21.87
C ASP A 120 -58.57 -7.88 22.77
N ARG A 121 -58.94 -7.99 24.05
CA ARG A 121 -58.18 -8.71 25.09
C ARG A 121 -57.91 -10.18 24.71
N ILE A 122 -58.83 -10.87 24.04
CA ILE A 122 -58.70 -12.30 23.73
C ILE A 122 -57.70 -12.49 22.59
N ILE A 123 -57.79 -11.66 21.56
CA ILE A 123 -56.89 -11.71 20.39
C ILE A 123 -55.48 -11.29 20.82
N PHE A 124 -55.35 -10.23 21.61
CA PHE A 124 -54.07 -9.77 22.13
C PHE A 124 -53.33 -10.86 22.93
N HIS A 125 -54.00 -11.49 23.90
CA HIS A 125 -53.38 -12.55 24.71
C HIS A 125 -52.92 -13.75 23.87
N ARG A 126 -53.70 -14.15 22.86
CA ARG A 126 -53.34 -15.24 21.96
C ARG A 126 -52.07 -14.92 21.17
N LEU A 127 -51.98 -13.72 20.61
CA LEU A 127 -50.84 -13.31 19.78
C LEU A 127 -49.55 -13.10 20.60
N CYS A 128 -49.66 -12.53 21.80
CA CYS A 128 -48.51 -12.38 22.71
C CYS A 128 -47.99 -13.73 23.22
N HIS A 129 -48.88 -14.67 23.55
CA HIS A 129 -48.47 -15.98 24.09
C HIS A 129 -47.89 -16.91 23.01
N THR A 130 -48.28 -16.76 21.74
CA THR A 130 -47.71 -17.56 20.65
C THR A 130 -46.27 -17.17 20.27
N ALA A 131 -45.83 -15.95 20.60
CA ALA A 131 -44.50 -15.46 20.24
C ALA A 131 -43.36 -15.98 21.16
N GLY A 132 -43.69 -16.63 22.28
CA GLY A 132 -42.71 -17.16 23.23
C GLY A 132 -42.21 -18.58 22.95
N ASN A 133 -42.76 -19.29 21.95
CA ASN A 133 -42.51 -20.73 21.74
C ASN A 133 -41.71 -21.08 20.47
N ASP A 134 -41.24 -20.09 19.70
CA ASP A 134 -40.43 -20.33 18.49
C ASP A 134 -38.91 -20.40 18.76
N GLN A 135 -38.51 -20.62 20.02
CA GLN A 135 -37.16 -21.03 20.37
C GLN A 135 -37.12 -22.56 20.52
N THR A 136 -37.32 -23.27 19.41
CA THR A 136 -37.04 -24.72 19.36
C THR A 136 -35.97 -24.99 18.31
N ASP A 137 -34.75 -25.11 18.83
CA ASP A 137 -33.70 -26.05 18.42
C ASP A 137 -33.64 -26.45 16.94
N THR A 138 -32.92 -25.66 16.14
CA THR A 138 -32.26 -26.20 14.94
C THR A 138 -30.81 -26.55 15.26
N ASN A 139 -30.63 -27.56 16.11
CA ASN A 139 -29.41 -28.37 16.21
C ASN A 139 -29.80 -29.82 15.96
N LYS A 140 -29.94 -30.26 14.69
CA LYS A 140 -29.87 -31.68 14.32
C LYS A 140 -29.30 -31.85 12.89
N ILE A 141 -28.10 -32.47 12.90
CA ILE A 141 -27.33 -33.19 11.86
C ILE A 141 -26.63 -32.34 10.81
#